data_AF-A0A4P7CGR7-F1
#
_entry.id   AF-A0A4P7CGR7-F1
#
_cell.length_a   1.000
_cell.length_b   1.000
_cell.length_c   1.000
_cell.angle_alpha   90.00
_cell.angle_beta   90.00
_cell.angle_gamma   90.00
#
_symmetry.space_group_name_H-M   'P 1'
#
loop_
_entity.id
_entity.type
_entity.pdbx_description
1 polymer ?
#
loop_
_entity_poly.entity_id
_entity_poly.type
_entity_poly.pdbx_seq_one_letter_code
_entity_poly.pdbx_strand_id
1 'polypeptide(L)'
;MINSLYQLTRKGWLKALSFILSIAMFAMILLYSNTFALYFGGKIPYLVAGVFYGMLILFVHGFGFEIKSTRWQMVFMPLLGYAIILPALIALVILS
;
A
#
# COMPACT_ATOMS: atom_id res chain seq x y z
N MET A 1 -0.19 -14.24 -17.73
CA MET A 1 -0.49 -14.59 -16.32
C MET A 1 -0.74 -13.35 -15.45
N ILE A 2 0.09 -12.31 -15.52
CA ILE A 2 -0.05 -11.06 -14.74
C ILE A 2 -1.45 -10.44 -14.86
N ASN A 3 -2.01 -10.36 -16.07
CA ASN A 3 -3.37 -9.84 -16.27
C ASN A 3 -4.43 -10.63 -15.48
N SER A 4 -4.30 -11.96 -15.41
CA SER A 4 -5.24 -12.79 -14.64
C SER A 4 -5.13 -12.52 -13.15
N LEU A 5 -3.91 -12.46 -12.61
CA LEU A 5 -3.64 -12.14 -11.21
C LEU A 5 -4.18 -10.76 -10.82
N TYR A 6 -3.93 -9.77 -11.68
CA TYR A 6 -4.44 -8.41 -11.51
C TYR A 6 -5.97 -8.40 -11.47
N GLN A 7 -6.64 -9.07 -12.42
CA GLN A 7 -8.11 -9.14 -12.45
C GLN A 7 -8.70 -9.91 -11.26
N LEU A 8 -8.04 -10.96 -10.76
CA LEU A 8 -8.48 -11.70 -9.57
C LEU A 8 -8.57 -10.82 -8.33
N THR A 9 -7.66 -9.85 -8.21
CA THR A 9 -7.66 -8.88 -7.10
C THR A 9 -8.68 -7.77 -7.26
N ARG A 10 -9.33 -7.60 -8.43
CA ARG A 10 -10.26 -6.49 -8.70
C ARG A 10 -11.69 -6.69 -8.17
N LYS A 11 -11.88 -7.52 -7.16
CA LYS A 11 -13.19 -7.70 -6.53
C LYS A 11 -13.59 -6.42 -5.78
N GLY A 12 -14.87 -6.04 -5.81
CA GLY A 12 -15.34 -4.79 -5.21
C GLY A 12 -14.95 -4.62 -3.73
N TRP A 13 -15.03 -5.71 -2.95
CA TRP A 13 -14.62 -5.71 -1.55
C TRP A 13 -13.10 -5.55 -1.34
N LEU A 14 -12.27 -6.07 -2.25
CA LEU A 14 -10.80 -5.87 -2.21
C LEU A 14 -10.41 -4.43 -2.55
N LYS A 15 -11.15 -3.78 -3.46
CA LYS A 15 -10.99 -2.34 -3.73
C LYS A 15 -11.32 -1.53 -2.48
N ALA A 16 -12.46 -1.78 -1.85
CA ALA A 16 -12.84 -1.12 -0.60
C ALA A 16 -11.79 -1.34 0.49
N LEU A 17 -11.31 -2.58 0.68
CA LEU A 17 -10.24 -2.89 1.63
C LEU A 17 -8.95 -2.11 1.34
N SER A 18 -8.54 -2.05 0.07
CA SER A 18 -7.34 -1.30 -0.33
C SER A 18 -7.46 0.18 -0.01
N PHE A 19 -8.63 0.76 -0.27
CA PHE A 19 -8.89 2.16 0.05
C PHE A 19 -8.82 2.43 1.56
N ILE A 20 -9.47 1.57 2.36
CA ILE A 20 -9.43 1.64 3.82
C ILE A 20 -7.99 1.54 4.34
N LEU A 21 -7.21 0.57 3.87
CA LEU A 21 -5.82 0.39 4.29
C LEU A 21 -4.93 1.58 3.89
N SER A 22 -5.13 2.16 2.70
CA SER A 22 -4.39 3.35 2.28
C SER A 22 -4.69 4.55 3.17
N ILE A 23 -5.96 4.79 3.50
CA ILE A 23 -6.36 5.88 4.40
C ILE A 23 -5.86 5.62 5.81
N ALA A 24 -5.97 4.38 6.30
CA ALA A 24 -5.49 4.00 7.63
C ALA A 24 -3.98 4.24 7.76
N MET A 25 -3.18 3.83 6.77
CA MET A 25 -1.73 4.10 6.78
C MET A 25 -1.44 5.60 6.75
N PHE A 26 -2.15 6.36 5.91
CA PHE A 26 -2.00 7.81 5.87
C PHE A 26 -2.30 8.46 7.22
N ALA A 27 -3.41 8.09 7.87
CA ALA A 27 -3.77 8.57 9.19
C ALA A 27 -2.71 8.18 10.24
N MET A 28 -2.22 6.94 10.22
CA MET A 28 -1.19 6.47 11.16
C MET A 28 0.14 7.20 10.99
N ILE A 29 0.55 7.53 9.76
CA ILE A 29 1.75 8.36 9.52
C ILE A 29 1.58 9.75 10.14
N LEU A 30 0.39 10.35 10.07
CA LEU A 30 0.14 11.66 10.68
C LEU A 30 0.11 11.59 12.22
N LEU A 31 -0.58 10.58 12.78
CA LEU A 31 -0.71 10.39 14.22
C LEU A 31 0.62 10.01 14.89
N TYR A 32 1.44 9.19 14.23
CA TYR A 32 2.70 8.66 14.75
C TYR A 32 3.90 9.08 13.91
N SER A 33 3.92 10.33 13.45
CA SER A 33 4.93 10.86 12.53
C SER A 33 6.38 10.71 13.02
N ASN A 34 6.63 10.94 14.32
CA ASN A 34 7.94 10.75 14.92
C ASN A 34 8.39 9.28 14.90
N THR A 35 7.51 8.36 15.30
CA THR A 35 7.77 6.91 15.28
C THR A 35 8.00 6.43 13.85
N PHE A 36 7.15 6.87 12.91
CA PHE A 36 7.31 6.56 11.51
C PHE A 36 8.66 7.05 10.96
N ALA A 37 9.03 8.31 11.22
CA ALA A 37 10.31 8.87 10.80
C ALA A 37 11.50 8.12 11.39
N LEU A 38 11.45 7.73 12.67
CA LEU A 38 12.55 7.04 13.35
C LEU A 38 12.77 5.62 12.83
N TYR A 39 11.71 4.83 12.68
CA TYR A 39 11.81 3.41 12.30
C TYR A 39 11.84 3.18 10.79
N PHE A 40 11.11 3.97 10.01
CA PHE A 40 11.05 3.82 8.55
C PHE A 40 11.99 4.79 7.83
N GLY A 41 12.21 6.00 8.35
CA GLY A 41 13.09 7.00 7.72
C GLY A 41 14.54 6.99 8.22
N GLY A 42 14.74 6.71 9.51
CA GLY A 42 16.02 6.92 10.18
C GLY A 42 17.12 5.97 9.73
N LYS A 43 16.89 4.65 9.83
CA LYS A 43 17.92 3.64 9.52
C LYS A 43 17.94 3.21 8.06
N ILE A 44 16.78 3.18 7.40
CA ILE A 44 16.66 2.67 6.02
C ILE A 44 15.70 3.58 5.24
N PRO A 45 16.19 4.71 4.69
CA PRO A 45 15.35 5.72 4.04
C PRO A 45 14.43 5.19 2.93
N TYR A 46 14.85 4.12 2.25
CA TYR A 46 14.07 3.46 1.21
C TYR A 46 12.76 2.82 1.72
N LEU A 47 12.64 2.54 3.02
CA LEU A 47 11.39 2.02 3.59
C LEU A 47 10.28 3.06 3.52
N VAL A 48 10.57 4.35 3.71
CA VAL A 48 9.59 5.42 3.53
C VAL A 48 9.06 5.42 2.10
N ALA A 49 9.96 5.40 1.11
CA ALA A 49 9.57 5.33 -0.29
C ALA A 49 8.75 4.07 -0.60
N GLY A 50 9.14 2.92 -0.04
CA GLY A 50 8.40 1.66 -0.16
C GLY A 50 6.97 1.77 0.39
N VAL A 51 6.81 2.32 1.60
CA VAL A 51 5.49 2.54 2.22
C VAL A 51 4.63 3.47 1.38
N PHE A 52 5.15 4.61 0.94
CA PHE A 52 4.38 5.52 0.07
C PHE A 52 4.01 4.87 -1.27
N TYR A 53 4.90 4.05 -1.82
CA TYR A 53 4.62 3.27 -3.02
C TYR A 53 3.51 2.23 -2.79
N GLY A 54 3.58 1.48 -1.69
CA GLY A 54 2.52 0.54 -1.29
C GLY A 54 1.17 1.23 -1.09
N MET A 55 1.17 2.41 -0.46
CA MET A 55 -0.02 3.25 -0.29
C MET A 55 -0.56 3.66 -1.65
N LEU A 56 0.29 4.15 -2.55
CA LEU A 56 -0.12 4.56 -3.89
C LEU A 56 -0.75 3.39 -4.67
N ILE A 57 -0.18 2.19 -4.59
CA ILE A 57 -0.75 0.98 -5.20
C ILE A 57 -2.17 0.72 -4.66
N LEU A 58 -2.33 0.69 -3.34
CA LEU A 58 -3.63 0.41 -2.72
C LEU A 58 -4.64 1.53 -2.96
N PHE A 59 -4.19 2.78 -3.05
CA PHE A 59 -5.03 3.93 -3.37
C PHE A 59 -5.56 3.84 -4.82
N VAL A 60 -4.68 3.62 -5.79
CA VAL A 60 -5.05 3.43 -7.20
C VAL A 60 -5.99 2.24 -7.38
N HIS A 61 -5.71 1.13 -6.68
CA HIS A 61 -6.59 -0.03 -6.69
C HIS A 61 -7.95 0.27 -6.06
N GLY A 62 -7.97 0.97 -4.93
CA GLY A 62 -9.16 1.31 -4.17
C GLY A 62 -10.12 2.25 -4.90
N PHE A 63 -9.59 3.22 -5.65
CA PHE A 63 -10.38 4.04 -6.58
C PHE A 63 -11.03 3.23 -7.70
N GLY A 64 -10.53 2.02 -7.97
CA GLY A 64 -11.09 1.12 -8.96
C GLY A 64 -10.62 1.35 -10.39
N PHE A 65 -9.53 2.11 -10.59
CA PHE A 65 -8.94 2.37 -11.90
C PHE A 65 -8.67 1.08 -12.70
N GLU A 66 -9.05 1.09 -13.98
CA GLU A 66 -8.80 -0.02 -14.90
C GLU A 66 -7.49 0.17 -15.65
N ILE A 67 -6.42 -0.45 -15.15
CA ILE A 67 -5.14 -0.45 -15.84
C ILE A 67 -5.16 -1.51 -16.94
N LYS A 68 -5.15 -1.07 -18.21
CA LYS A 68 -5.16 -1.98 -19.38
C LYS A 68 -3.76 -2.47 -19.80
N SER A 69 -2.72 -1.68 -19.52
CA SER A 69 -1.34 -2.02 -19.88
C SER A 69 -0.73 -3.01 -18.90
N THR A 70 -0.22 -4.14 -19.40
CA THR A 70 0.42 -5.19 -18.59
C THR A 70 1.64 -4.67 -17.82
N ARG A 71 2.42 -3.73 -18.39
CA ARG A 71 3.56 -3.11 -17.68
C ARG A 71 3.08 -2.37 -16.43
N TRP A 72 2.01 -1.60 -16.57
CA TRP A 72 1.44 -0.84 -15.45
C TRP A 72 0.70 -1.72 -14.45
N GLN A 73 0.10 -2.84 -14.87
CA GLN A 73 -0.47 -3.82 -13.95
C GLN A 73 0.59 -4.48 -13.06
N MET A 74 1.82 -4.64 -13.57
CA MET A 74 2.93 -5.17 -12.80
C MET A 74 3.42 -4.16 -11.75
N VAL A 75 3.55 -2.88 -12.13
CA VAL A 75 3.90 -1.79 -11.22
C VAL A 75 2.83 -1.63 -10.14
N PHE A 76 1.56 -1.48 -10.54
CA PHE A 76 0.44 -1.26 -9.63
C PHE A 76 -0.25 -2.55 -9.18
N MET A 77 0.51 -3.62 -8.96
CA MET A 77 -0.07 -4.91 -8.59
C MET A 77 -0.58 -4.88 -7.14
N PRO A 78 -1.88 -5.08 -6.86
CA PRO A 78 -2.46 -4.87 -5.53
C PRO A 78 -1.83 -5.73 -4.44
N LEU A 79 -1.43 -6.96 -4.78
CA LEU A 79 -0.73 -7.87 -3.86
C LEU A 79 0.57 -7.27 -3.30
N LEU A 80 1.32 -6.49 -4.11
CA LEU A 80 2.51 -5.80 -3.64
C LEU A 80 2.13 -4.69 -2.65
N GLY A 81 1.05 -3.96 -2.91
CA GLY A 81 0.52 -2.98 -1.99
C GLY A 81 0.17 -3.59 -0.63
N TYR A 82 -0.55 -4.72 -0.62
CA TYR A 82 -0.87 -5.43 0.62
C TYR A 82 0.38 -5.95 1.34
N ALA A 83 1.32 -6.55 0.60
CA ALA A 83 2.55 -7.09 1.15
C ALA A 83 3.44 -6.02 1.81
N ILE A 84 3.33 -4.75 1.39
CA ILE A 84 4.06 -3.63 2.00
C ILE A 84 3.25 -3.02 3.15
N ILE A 85 1.96 -2.73 2.93
CA ILE A 85 1.16 -1.92 3.87
C ILE A 85 0.74 -2.68 5.11
N LEU A 86 0.41 -3.98 4.99
CA LEU A 86 0.03 -4.78 6.16
C LEU A 86 1.17 -4.86 7.21
N PRO A 87 2.41 -5.26 6.87
CA PRO A 87 3.48 -5.28 7.86
C PRO A 87 3.87 -3.88 8.33
N ALA A 88 3.80 -2.85 7.48
CA ALA A 88 4.09 -1.47 7.90
C ALA A 88 3.07 -0.96 8.94
N LEU A 89 1.78 -1.20 8.71
CA LEU A 89 0.72 -0.87 9.68
C LEU A 89 0.91 -1.63 10.99
N ILE A 90 1.12 -2.95 10.92
CA ILE A 90 1.33 -3.79 12.10
C ILE A 90 2.54 -3.30 12.90
N ALA A 91 3.68 -3.06 12.22
CA ALA A 91 4.87 -2.55 12.87
C ALA A 91 4.63 -1.20 13.52
N LEU A 92 3.95 -0.27 12.82
CA LEU A 92 3.70 1.06 13.36
C LEU A 92 2.77 1.03 14.59
N VAL A 93 1.76 0.16 14.60
CA VAL A 93 0.86 -0.05 15.75
C VAL A 93 1.57 -0.70 16.94
N ILE A 94 2.55 -1.56 16.71
CA ILE A 94 3.34 -2.21 17.79
C ILE A 94 4.38 -1.25 18.36
N LEU A 95 4.92 -0.34 17.55
CA LEU A 95 5.98 0.61 17.90
C LEU A 95 5.46 1.97 18.41
N SER A 96 4.18 2.26 18.18
CA SER A 96 3.48 3.46 18.68
C SER A 96 3.11 3.32 20.15
#